data_AF-A0A2T2URM5-F1
#
_entry.id   AF-A0A2T2URM5-F1
#
_cell.length_a   1.000
_cell.length_b   1.000
_cell.length_c   1.000
_cell.angle_alpha   90.00
_cell.angle_beta   90.00
_cell.angle_gamma   90.00
#
_symmetry.space_group_name_H-M   'P 1'
#
loop_
_entity.id
_entity.type
_entity.pdbx_description
1 polymer ?
#
loop_
_entity_poly.entity_id
_entity_poly.type
_entity_poly.pdbx_seq_one_letter_code
_entity_poly.pdbx_strand_id
1 'polypeptide(L)' 'MASNDHASSVLTSIGQGLRVLFWTVSILASAGAGAFVATHLSAARGPGQQVAVAALGLVIVLVPYTIARGVSELTN' A
#
# COMPACT_ATOMS: atom_id res chain seq x y z
N MET A 1 -10.15 16.42 33.52
CA MET A 1 -10.04 17.06 32.19
C MET A 1 -8.68 16.80 31.55
N ALA A 2 -7.55 17.05 32.20
CA ALA A 2 -6.21 16.84 31.62
C ALA A 2 -5.86 15.41 31.14
N SER A 3 -6.45 14.34 31.71
CA SER A 3 -6.18 12.95 31.27
C SER A 3 -6.75 12.64 29.88
N ASN A 4 -7.87 13.27 29.51
CA ASN A 4 -8.56 13.02 28.25
C ASN A 4 -7.87 13.77 27.08
N ASP A 5 -7.26 14.91 27.37
CA ASP A 5 -6.49 15.70 26.41
C ASP A 5 -5.19 14.98 26.02
N HIS A 6 -4.57 14.27 26.97
CA HIS A 6 -3.35 13.50 26.69
C HIS A 6 -3.64 12.22 25.90
N ALA A 7 -4.70 11.49 26.25
CA ALA A 7 -5.12 10.29 25.54
C ALA A 7 -5.53 10.59 24.08
N SER A 8 -6.27 11.69 23.86
CA SER A 8 -6.67 12.12 22.51
C SER A 8 -5.45 12.50 21.65
N SER A 9 -4.51 13.28 22.19
CA SER A 9 -3.24 13.61 21.53
C SER A 9 -2.45 12.36 21.07
N VAL A 10 -2.35 11.35 21.94
CA VAL A 10 -1.63 10.10 21.63
C VAL A 10 -2.35 9.29 20.54
N LEU A 11 -3.67 9.16 20.63
CA LEU A 11 -4.49 8.48 19.61
C LEU A 11 -4.36 9.13 18.23
N THR A 12 -4.38 10.47 18.16
CA THR A 12 -4.18 11.20 16.90
C THR A 12 -2.78 10.97 16.33
N SER A 13 -1.74 11.00 17.17
CA SER A 13 -0.35 10.77 16.74
C SER A 13 -0.14 9.35 16.22
N ILE A 14 -0.76 8.34 16.85
CA ILE A 14 -0.72 6.94 16.39
C ILE A 14 -1.44 6.80 15.04
N GLY A 15 -2.61 7.43 14.89
CA GLY A 15 -3.35 7.44 13.63
C GLY A 15 -2.53 8.02 12.48
N GLN A 16 -1.88 9.16 12.70
CA GLN A 16 -0.98 9.76 11.70
C GLN A 16 0.21 8.87 11.37
N GLY A 17 0.83 8.24 12.38
CA GLY A 17 1.94 7.30 12.17
C GLY A 17 1.54 6.11 11.31
N LEU A 18 0.39 5.50 11.60
CA LEU A 18 -0.16 4.39 10.81
C LEU A 18 -0.45 4.82 9.37
N ARG A 19 -1.06 5.99 9.18
CA ARG A 19 -1.32 6.55 7.85
C ARG A 19 -0.04 6.66 7.03
N VAL A 20 1.00 7.27 7.58
CA VAL A 20 2.31 7.43 6.90
C VAL A 20 2.93 6.06 6.57
N LEU A 21 2.88 5.11 7.51
CA LEU A 21 3.41 3.76 7.31
C LEU A 21 2.73 3.07 6.12
N PHE A 22 1.39 3.05 6.07
CA PHE A 22 0.68 2.37 4.99
C PHE A 22 0.87 3.03 3.62
N TRP A 23 0.97 4.36 3.56
CA TRP A 23 1.34 5.06 2.32
C TRP A 23 2.76 4.70 1.87
N THR A 24 3.71 4.64 2.81
CA THR A 24 5.09 4.25 2.50
C THR A 24 5.16 2.82 1.95
N VAL A 25 4.44 1.88 2.57
CA VAL A 25 4.33 0.50 2.08
C VAL A 25 3.69 0.45 0.69
N SER A 26 2.66 1.26 0.42
CA SER A 26 2.01 1.33 -0.89
C SER A 26 2.95 1.81 -1.99
N ILE A 27 3.78 2.82 -1.71
CA ILE A 27 4.80 3.32 -2.64
C ILE A 27 5.84 2.23 -2.90
N LEU A 28 6.32 1.58 -1.84
CA LEU A 28 7.31 0.51 -1.97
C LEU A 28 6.77 -0.68 -2.78
N ALA A 29 5.52 -1.08 -2.52
CA ALA A 29 4.84 -2.13 -3.27
C ALA A 29 4.64 -1.74 -4.74
N SER A 30 4.38 -0.46 -5.03
CA SER A 30 4.28 0.05 -6.41
C SER A 30 5.61 -0.05 -7.16
N ALA A 31 6.71 0.34 -6.52
CA ALA A 31 8.04 0.19 -7.09
C ALA A 31 8.41 -1.29 -7.32
N GLY A 32 8.11 -2.15 -6.33
CA GLY A 32 8.32 -3.59 -6.41
C GLY A 32 7.49 -4.25 -7.52
N ALA A 33 6.21 -3.89 -7.65
CA ALA A 33 5.34 -4.37 -8.72
C ALA A 33 5.87 -3.96 -10.10
N GLY A 34 6.33 -2.72 -10.25
CA GLY A 34 6.96 -2.27 -11.50
C GLY A 34 8.19 -3.10 -11.87
N ALA A 35 9.10 -3.34 -10.92
CA ALA A 35 10.27 -4.18 -11.13
C ALA A 35 9.90 -5.65 -11.43
N PHE A 36 8.92 -6.20 -10.73
CA PHE A 36 8.40 -7.55 -10.95
C PHE A 36 7.85 -7.70 -12.37
N VAL A 37 6.96 -6.78 -12.78
CA VAL A 37 6.39 -6.79 -14.12
C VAL A 37 7.49 -6.68 -15.16
N ALA A 38 8.40 -5.70 -15.06
CA ALA A 38 9.48 -5.51 -16.04
C ALA A 38 10.38 -6.74 -16.21
N THR A 39 10.71 -7.42 -15.12
CA THR A 39 11.57 -8.62 -15.15
C THR A 39 10.84 -9.87 -15.65
N HIS A 40 9.56 -10.04 -15.31
CA HIS A 40 8.82 -11.25 -15.63
C HIS A 40 8.07 -11.18 -16.95
N LEU A 41 7.76 -9.97 -17.47
CA LEU A 41 7.15 -9.83 -18.79
C LEU A 41 8.10 -10.28 -19.90
N SER A 42 9.39 -9.97 -19.77
CA SER A 42 10.43 -10.37 -20.74
C SER A 42 10.73 -11.86 -20.69
N ALA A 43 10.53 -12.50 -19.54
CA ALA A 43 10.67 -13.94 -19.36
C ALA A 43 9.41 -14.74 -19.76
N ALA A 44 8.27 -14.08 -19.96
CA ALA A 44 7.01 -14.73 -20.28
C ALA A 44 7.03 -15.31 -21.71
N ARG A 45 6.69 -16.61 -21.84
CA ARG A 45 6.79 -17.35 -23.11
C ARG A 45 5.48 -17.40 -23.91
N GLY A 46 4.42 -16.74 -23.41
CA GLY A 46 3.13 -16.73 -24.08
C GLY A 46 2.20 -15.62 -23.56
N PRO A 47 1.16 -15.27 -24.35
CA PRO A 47 0.27 -14.15 -24.04
C PRO A 47 -0.48 -14.33 -22.73
N GLY A 48 -0.91 -15.55 -22.38
CA GLY A 48 -1.56 -15.82 -21.10
C GLY A 48 -0.65 -15.56 -19.89
N GLN A 49 0.64 -15.84 -20.02
CA GLN A 49 1.62 -15.61 -18.95
C GLN A 49 1.92 -14.12 -18.78
N GLN A 50 1.95 -13.35 -19.87
CA GLN A 50 2.09 -11.89 -19.80
C GLN A 50 0.90 -11.23 -19.09
N VAL A 51 -0.33 -11.67 -19.40
CA VAL A 51 -1.54 -11.19 -18.73
C VAL A 51 -1.51 -11.53 -17.24
N ALA A 52 -1.07 -12.75 -16.88
CA ALA A 52 -0.94 -13.14 -15.47
C ALA A 52 0.09 -12.29 -14.71
N VAL A 53 1.26 -12.01 -15.30
CA VAL A 53 2.28 -11.14 -14.70
C VAL A 53 1.77 -9.72 -14.50
N ALA A 54 1.09 -9.16 -15.49
CA ALA A 54 0.49 -7.84 -15.38
C ALA A 54 -0.59 -7.80 -14.29
N ALA A 55 -1.47 -8.81 -14.23
CA ALA A 55 -2.51 -8.91 -13.22
C ALA A 55 -1.94 -9.03 -11.80
N LEU A 56 -0.89 -9.85 -11.61
CA LEU A 56 -0.20 -9.98 -10.33
C LEU A 56 0.46 -8.66 -9.90
N GLY A 57 1.14 -7.98 -10.82
CA GLY A 57 1.69 -6.64 -10.55
C GLY A 57 0.61 -5.67 -10.10
N LEU A 58 -0.55 -5.68 -10.77
CA LEU A 58 -1.69 -4.81 -10.44
C LEU A 58 -2.25 -5.13 -9.05
N VAL A 59 -2.37 -6.40 -8.67
CA VAL A 59 -2.80 -6.83 -7.33
C VAL A 59 -1.82 -6.36 -6.25
N ILE A 60 -0.51 -6.47 -6.50
CA ILE A 60 0.54 -6.03 -5.57
C ILE A 60 0.43 -4.52 -5.29
N VAL A 61 0.00 -3.71 -6.26
CA VAL A 61 -0.23 -2.27 -6.06
C VAL A 61 -1.57 -2.00 -5.39
N LEU A 62 -2.63 -2.66 -5.85
CA LEU A 62 -4.00 -2.33 -5.47
C LEU A 62 -4.27 -2.61 -3.98
N VAL A 63 -3.83 -3.76 -3.47
CA VAL A 63 -4.09 -4.19 -2.08
C VAL A 63 -3.50 -3.22 -1.03
N PRO A 64 -2.21 -2.87 -1.06
CA PRO A 64 -1.67 -1.94 -0.07
C PRO A 64 -2.26 -0.54 -0.23
N TYR A 65 -2.56 -0.10 -1.46
CA TYR A 65 -3.20 1.19 -1.70
C TYR A 65 -4.60 1.28 -1.08
N THR A 66 -5.44 0.25 -1.23
CA THR A 66 -6.79 0.25 -0.63
C THR A 66 -6.72 0.24 0.90
N ILE A 67 -5.75 -0.48 1.48
CA ILE A 67 -5.51 -0.46 2.93
C ILE A 67 -5.05 0.94 3.38
N ALA A 68 -4.10 1.56 2.69
CA ALA A 68 -3.61 2.90 3.02
C ALA A 68 -4.73 3.95 2.93
N ARG A 69 -5.61 3.80 1.94
CA ARG A 69 -6.78 4.66 1.76
C ARG A 69 -7.81 4.47 2.87
N GLY A 70 -8.15 3.23 3.21
CA GLY A 70 -9.04 2.92 4.34
C GLY A 70 -8.50 3.46 5.66
N VAL A 71 -7.20 3.30 5.93
CA VAL A 71 -6.58 3.88 7.13
C VAL A 71 -6.60 5.41 7.10
N SER A 72 -6.40 6.02 5.94
CA SER A 72 -6.49 7.48 5.80
C SER A 72 -7.89 8.01 6.07
N GLU A 73 -8.93 7.26 5.69
CA GLU A 73 -10.33 7.61 5.93
C GLU A 73 -10.73 7.43 7.41
N LEU A 74 -10.16 6.42 8.09
CA LEU A 74 -10.39 6.16 9.51
C LEU A 74 -9.63 7.12 10.45
N THR A 75 -8.61 7.80 9.95
CA THR A 75 -7.73 8.70 10.73
C THR A 75 -7.93 10.17 10.40
N ASN A 76 -8.92 10.50 9.56
CA ASN A 76 -9.34 11.85 9.21
C ASN A 76 -10.49 12.31 10.11
#